data_AF-A0A8T4LQ96-F1
#
_entry.id   AF-A0A8T4LQ96-F1
#
_cell.length_a   1.000
_cell.length_b   1.000
_cell.length_c   1.000
_cell.angle_alpha   90.00
_cell.angle_beta   90.00
_cell.angle_gamma   90.00
#
_symmetry.space_group_name_H-M   'P 1'
#
loop_
_entity.id
_entity.type
_entity.pdbx_description
1 polymer ?
#
loop_
_entity_poly.entity_id
_entity_poly.type
_entity_poly.pdbx_seq_one_letter_code
_entity_poly.pdbx_strand_id
1 'polypeptide(L)'
;MNETTEKVATEPKIEDTRIAKTGDTVSVDYIGTLDNGTIFDQSKTPFKFKVGSGQVIKGFDDAATGMKINEEKNVHIPVEDAYGYPSEEQIITVALEKIDGGNVTIGQTIYANDAQGVVTKIENGQATIDFNHPLAGQALNFKIILRGIE
;
A
#
# COMPACT_ATOMS: atom_id res chain seq x y z
N MET A 1 34.71 -52.88 -4.98
CA MET A 1 34.46 -51.67 -4.18
C MET A 1 33.50 -50.86 -5.02
N ASN A 2 32.22 -50.83 -4.63
CA ASN A 2 31.16 -50.27 -5.45
C ASN A 2 30.88 -48.84 -4.98
N GLU A 3 31.20 -47.86 -5.81
CA GLU A 3 30.77 -46.48 -5.62
C GLU A 3 29.38 -46.34 -6.24
N THR A 4 28.35 -46.43 -5.40
CA THR A 4 26.99 -46.04 -5.78
C THR A 4 26.90 -44.53 -5.65
N THR A 5 26.99 -43.82 -6.78
CA THR A 5 26.68 -42.39 -6.83
C THR A 5 25.16 -42.23 -6.82
N GLU A 6 24.61 -41.80 -5.68
CA GLU A 6 23.22 -41.34 -5.59
C GLU A 6 23.04 -40.10 -6.44
N LYS A 7 22.30 -40.25 -7.54
CA LYS A 7 21.84 -39.14 -8.38
C LYS A 7 20.65 -38.52 -7.66
N VAL A 8 20.86 -37.41 -6.96
CA VAL A 8 19.78 -36.59 -6.39
C VAL A 8 18.95 -36.07 -7.57
N ALA A 9 17.82 -36.70 -7.82
CA ALA A 9 16.81 -36.20 -8.74
C ALA A 9 16.14 -35.00 -8.08
N THR A 10 16.41 -33.80 -8.57
CA THR A 10 15.58 -32.64 -8.27
C THR A 10 14.21 -32.86 -8.90
N GLU A 11 13.17 -33.00 -8.08
CA GLU A 11 11.79 -33.06 -8.54
C GLU A 11 11.47 -31.86 -9.44
N PRO A 12 10.74 -32.04 -10.56
CA PRO A 12 10.32 -30.91 -11.36
C PRO A 12 9.35 -30.06 -10.54
N LYS A 13 9.74 -28.83 -10.18
CA LYS A 13 8.80 -27.80 -9.74
C LYS A 13 7.77 -27.65 -10.85
N ILE A 14 6.53 -28.08 -10.63
CA ILE A 14 5.44 -27.82 -11.55
C ILE A 14 5.31 -26.29 -11.62
N GLU A 15 5.74 -25.69 -12.72
CA GLU A 15 5.52 -24.26 -12.96
C GLU A 15 4.03 -24.05 -13.14
N ASP A 16 3.39 -23.47 -12.13
CA ASP A 16 2.02 -22.99 -12.26
C ASP A 16 2.02 -21.84 -13.27
N THR A 17 1.49 -22.12 -14.45
CA THR A 17 1.45 -21.19 -15.59
C THR A 17 0.33 -20.17 -15.49
N ARG A 18 -0.46 -20.20 -14.40
CA ARG A 18 -1.51 -19.21 -14.17
C ARG A 18 -0.93 -17.81 -14.05
N ILE A 19 -1.67 -16.88 -14.63
CA ILE A 19 -1.37 -15.45 -14.65
C ILE A 19 -2.50 -14.74 -13.92
N ALA A 20 -2.15 -13.79 -13.05
CA ALA A 20 -3.13 -12.99 -12.33
C ALA A 20 -3.95 -12.13 -13.31
N LYS A 21 -5.27 -12.17 -13.17
CA LYS A 21 -6.21 -11.36 -13.97
C LYS A 21 -7.27 -10.72 -13.07
N THR A 22 -7.93 -9.69 -13.58
CA THR A 22 -9.05 -9.04 -12.90
C THR A 22 -10.07 -10.07 -12.43
N GLY A 23 -10.45 -9.95 -11.15
CA GLY A 23 -11.40 -10.85 -10.49
C GLY A 23 -10.77 -11.99 -9.70
N ASP A 24 -9.51 -12.34 -9.97
CA ASP A 24 -8.80 -13.34 -9.18
C ASP A 24 -8.45 -12.81 -7.79
N THR A 25 -8.47 -13.70 -6.80
CA THR A 25 -7.86 -13.41 -5.49
C THR A 25 -6.40 -13.83 -5.55
N VAL A 26 -5.51 -12.88 -5.34
CA VAL A 26 -4.06 -13.12 -5.37
C VAL A 26 -3.47 -13.00 -3.97
N SER A 27 -2.39 -13.72 -3.72
CA SER A 27 -1.54 -13.56 -2.54
C SER A 27 -0.18 -13.02 -2.96
N VAL A 28 0.26 -11.90 -2.38
CA VAL A 28 1.53 -11.26 -2.73
C VAL A 28 2.38 -11.00 -1.49
N ASP A 29 3.70 -11.13 -1.63
CA ASP A 29 4.62 -10.43 -0.72
C ASP A 29 4.98 -9.09 -1.36
N TYR A 30 5.15 -8.04 -0.55
CA TYR A 30 5.59 -6.75 -1.06
C TYR A 30 6.46 -5.97 -0.08
N ILE A 31 7.25 -5.06 -0.64
CA ILE A 31 7.96 -4.00 0.08
C ILE A 31 7.64 -2.68 -0.65
N GLY A 32 7.11 -1.70 0.09
CA GLY A 32 6.83 -0.34 -0.37
C GLY A 32 7.88 0.63 0.14
N THR A 33 8.49 1.41 -0.76
CA THR A 33 9.49 2.44 -0.42
C THR A 33 9.18 3.78 -1.07
N LEU A 34 9.59 4.85 -0.41
CA LEU A 34 9.69 6.18 -1.00
C LEU A 34 10.89 6.25 -1.96
N ASP A 35 10.96 7.28 -2.80
CA ASP A 35 12.08 7.50 -3.73
C ASP A 35 13.44 7.70 -3.04
N ASN A 36 13.41 8.12 -1.77
CA ASN A 36 14.62 8.21 -0.94
C ASN A 36 15.07 6.84 -0.37
N GLY A 37 14.39 5.75 -0.71
CA GLY A 37 14.67 4.39 -0.25
C GLY A 37 14.08 4.03 1.13
N THR A 38 13.37 4.95 1.78
CA THR A 38 12.73 4.69 3.08
C THR A 38 11.57 3.71 2.89
N ILE A 39 11.61 2.56 3.59
CA ILE A 39 10.49 1.62 3.63
C ILE A 39 9.36 2.24 4.45
N PHE A 40 8.19 2.41 3.85
CA PHE A 40 6.99 2.89 4.55
C PHE A 40 6.06 1.73 4.92
N ASP A 41 6.06 0.64 4.15
CA ASP A 41 5.25 -0.55 4.43
C ASP A 41 5.87 -1.82 3.83
N GLN A 42 5.57 -2.97 4.43
CA GLN A 42 5.95 -4.28 3.89
C GLN A 42 5.04 -5.38 4.45
N SER A 43 4.73 -6.38 3.62
CA SER A 43 3.96 -7.55 4.04
C SER A 43 4.75 -8.40 5.05
N LYS A 44 4.17 -8.66 6.23
CA LYS A 44 4.72 -9.64 7.20
C LYS A 44 4.33 -11.08 6.87
N THR A 45 3.19 -11.24 6.23
CA THR A 45 2.64 -12.47 5.66
C THR A 45 2.04 -12.14 4.30
N PRO A 46 1.89 -13.11 3.37
CA PRO A 46 1.34 -12.83 2.06
C PRO A 46 0.01 -12.07 2.17
N PHE A 47 -0.02 -10.88 1.59
CA PHE A 47 -1.18 -10.02 1.56
C PHE A 47 -2.13 -10.49 0.46
N LYS A 48 -3.40 -10.65 0.80
CA LYS A 48 -4.42 -11.12 -0.14
C LYS A 48 -5.33 -9.98 -0.56
N PHE A 49 -5.54 -9.84 -1.85
CA PHE A 49 -6.53 -8.92 -2.40
C PHE A 49 -7.09 -9.46 -3.70
N LYS A 50 -8.23 -8.88 -4.12
CA LYS A 50 -8.84 -9.20 -5.40
C LYS A 50 -8.37 -8.22 -6.47
N VAL A 51 -7.79 -8.73 -7.55
CA VAL A 51 -7.30 -7.91 -8.66
C VAL A 51 -8.45 -7.16 -9.32
N GLY A 52 -8.28 -5.86 -9.54
CA GLY A 52 -9.25 -4.93 -10.11
C GLY A 52 -10.42 -4.58 -9.20
N SER A 53 -10.30 -4.82 -7.88
CA SER A 53 -11.38 -4.51 -6.91
C SER A 53 -11.32 -3.10 -6.34
N GLY A 54 -10.20 -2.38 -6.52
CA GLY A 54 -9.95 -1.09 -5.88
C GLY A 54 -9.62 -1.18 -4.39
N GLN A 55 -9.28 -2.38 -3.88
CA GLN A 55 -8.83 -2.57 -2.49
C GLN A 55 -7.43 -2.02 -2.23
N VAL A 56 -6.62 -1.85 -3.27
CA VAL A 56 -5.27 -1.30 -3.23
C VAL A 56 -5.17 -0.12 -4.18
N ILE A 57 -4.11 0.67 -4.04
CA ILE A 57 -3.81 1.78 -4.96
C ILE A 57 -3.74 1.27 -6.41
N LYS A 58 -4.17 2.10 -7.35
CA LYS A 58 -4.36 1.71 -8.75
C LYS A 58 -3.08 1.13 -9.36
N GLY A 59 -1.94 1.78 -9.15
CA GLY A 59 -0.67 1.30 -9.70
C GLY A 59 -0.21 -0.05 -9.15
N PHE A 60 -0.60 -0.40 -7.92
CA PHE A 60 -0.29 -1.70 -7.33
C PHE A 60 -1.15 -2.80 -7.97
N ASP A 61 -2.44 -2.51 -8.16
CA ASP A 61 -3.39 -3.42 -8.81
C ASP A 61 -2.98 -3.69 -10.28
N ASP A 62 -2.66 -2.62 -11.01
CA ASP A 62 -2.19 -2.68 -12.39
C ASP A 62 -0.86 -3.46 -12.49
N ALA A 63 0.05 -3.28 -11.52
CA ALA A 63 1.31 -4.02 -11.49
C ALA A 63 1.12 -5.52 -11.22
N ALA A 64 0.18 -5.89 -10.35
CA ALA A 64 -0.12 -7.28 -10.03
C ALA A 64 -0.80 -8.01 -11.20
N THR A 65 -1.60 -7.27 -11.99
CA THR A 65 -2.23 -7.82 -13.19
C THR A 65 -1.17 -8.33 -14.18
N GLY A 66 -1.37 -9.53 -14.70
CA GLY A 66 -0.45 -10.16 -15.64
C GLY A 66 0.77 -10.84 -15.01
N MET A 67 0.95 -10.78 -13.68
CA MET A 67 2.05 -11.49 -13.01
C MET A 67 1.83 -13.01 -12.99
N LYS A 68 2.92 -13.76 -13.15
CA LYS A 68 2.97 -15.22 -12.95
C LYS A 68 3.31 -15.55 -11.50
N ILE A 69 2.92 -16.73 -11.04
CA ILE A 69 3.29 -17.19 -9.70
C ILE A 69 4.82 -17.27 -9.57
N ASN A 70 5.33 -16.72 -8.47
CA ASN A 70 6.74 -16.47 -8.15
C ASN A 70 7.44 -15.39 -8.98
N GLU A 71 6.75 -14.69 -9.88
CA GLU A 71 7.30 -13.51 -10.54
C GLU A 71 7.54 -12.41 -9.52
N GLU A 72 8.71 -11.77 -9.63
CA GLU A 72 9.01 -10.53 -8.93
C GLU A 72 8.89 -9.35 -9.91
N LYS A 73 8.16 -8.32 -9.52
CA LYS A 73 8.04 -7.08 -10.27
C LYS A 73 8.42 -5.90 -9.39
N ASN A 74 9.32 -5.06 -9.89
CA ASN A 74 9.65 -3.78 -9.28
C ASN A 74 8.95 -2.70 -10.10
N VAL A 75 8.09 -1.91 -9.45
CA VAL A 75 7.27 -0.88 -10.10
C VAL A 75 7.45 0.46 -9.39
N HIS A 76 7.61 1.51 -10.19
CA HIS A 76 7.49 2.89 -9.74
C HIS A 76 6.08 3.37 -10.08
N ILE A 77 5.32 3.76 -9.05
CA ILE A 77 3.93 4.20 -9.15
C ILE A 77 3.91 5.72 -9.01
N PRO A 78 3.50 6.46 -10.05
CA PRO A 78 3.41 7.91 -9.98
C PRO A 78 2.30 8.34 -9.01
N VAL A 79 2.33 9.60 -8.58
CA VAL A 79 1.45 10.15 -7.54
C VAL A 79 -0.03 9.88 -7.84
N GLU A 80 -0.44 10.09 -9.09
CA GLU A 80 -1.81 9.90 -9.59
C GLU A 80 -2.33 8.46 -9.51
N ASP A 81 -1.44 7.46 -9.54
CA ASP A 81 -1.78 6.04 -9.43
C ASP A 81 -1.53 5.49 -8.01
N ALA A 82 -0.99 6.32 -7.11
CA ALA A 82 -0.73 6.01 -5.70
C ALA A 82 -1.86 6.57 -4.81
N TYR A 83 -1.54 7.50 -3.90
CA TYR A 83 -2.50 8.14 -2.99
C TYR A 83 -2.99 9.51 -3.50
N GLY A 84 -2.64 9.88 -4.72
CA GLY A 84 -3.04 11.16 -5.32
C GLY A 84 -2.29 12.36 -4.75
N TYR A 85 -2.61 13.54 -5.27
CA TYR A 85 -2.08 14.80 -4.76
C TYR A 85 -2.88 15.27 -3.54
N PRO A 86 -2.25 16.00 -2.60
CA PRO A 86 -2.98 16.65 -1.53
C PRO A 86 -4.03 17.61 -2.10
N SER A 87 -5.23 17.59 -1.53
CA SER A 87 -6.33 18.48 -1.86
C SER A 87 -6.56 19.49 -0.73
N GLU A 88 -6.70 20.76 -1.09
CA GLU A 88 -7.12 21.81 -0.15
C GLU A 88 -8.54 21.55 0.37
N GLU A 89 -9.37 20.83 -0.37
CA GLU A 89 -10.73 20.45 0.06
C GLU A 89 -10.72 19.46 1.22
N GLN A 90 -9.61 18.73 1.42
CA GLN A 90 -9.39 17.85 2.56
C GLN A 90 -8.77 18.57 3.76
N ILE A 91 -8.57 19.89 3.67
CA ILE A 91 -8.13 20.72 4.78
C ILE A 91 -9.35 21.47 5.31
N ILE A 92 -9.72 21.19 6.56
CA ILE A 92 -10.93 21.72 7.17
C ILE A 92 -10.54 22.57 8.37
N THR A 93 -11.14 23.75 8.47
CA THR A 93 -11.04 24.60 9.67
C THR A 93 -12.32 24.50 10.47
N VAL A 94 -12.18 24.18 11.75
CA VAL A 94 -13.28 23.94 12.69
C VAL A 94 -13.02 24.66 14.00
N ALA A 95 -14.09 25.16 14.64
CA ALA A 95 -13.97 25.80 15.95
C ALA A 95 -13.48 24.79 16.99
N LEU A 96 -12.50 25.18 17.81
CA LEU A 96 -11.89 24.31 18.84
C LEU A 96 -12.94 23.70 19.76
N GLU A 97 -13.94 24.48 20.16
CA GLU A 97 -15.02 24.03 21.05
C GLU A 97 -15.82 22.84 20.50
N LYS A 98 -15.83 22.65 19.18
CA LYS A 98 -16.52 21.52 18.51
C LYS A 98 -15.68 20.25 18.49
N ILE A 99 -14.40 20.31 18.87
CA ILE A 99 -13.47 19.19 18.85
C ILE A 99 -13.03 18.91 20.28
N ASP A 100 -13.42 17.76 20.83
CA ASP A 100 -12.95 17.28 22.13
C ASP A 100 -12.99 18.36 23.26
N GLY A 101 -14.06 19.16 23.28
CA GLY A 101 -14.23 20.24 24.26
C GLY A 101 -13.17 21.34 24.22
N GLY A 102 -12.44 21.48 23.10
CA GLY A 102 -11.37 22.47 22.91
C GLY A 102 -9.97 22.01 23.32
N ASN A 103 -9.81 20.77 23.82
CA ASN A 103 -8.51 20.26 24.23
C ASN A 103 -7.78 19.57 23.08
N VAL A 104 -7.31 20.36 22.12
CA VAL A 104 -6.62 19.86 20.93
C VAL A 104 -5.23 20.47 20.82
N THR A 105 -4.25 19.69 20.36
CA THR A 105 -2.87 20.14 20.14
C THR A 105 -2.44 20.00 18.69
N ILE A 106 -1.53 20.87 18.23
CA ILE A 106 -0.93 20.74 16.90
C ILE A 106 -0.17 19.41 16.81
N GLY A 107 -0.35 18.69 15.71
CA GLY A 107 0.17 17.34 15.48
C GLY A 107 -0.74 16.23 15.99
N GLN A 108 -1.79 16.55 16.75
CA GLN A 108 -2.76 15.55 17.20
C GLN A 108 -3.53 14.97 16.02
N THR A 109 -3.70 13.65 16.04
CA THR A 109 -4.58 12.94 15.13
C THR A 109 -6.02 13.01 15.61
N ILE A 110 -6.92 13.42 14.73
CA ILE A 110 -8.37 13.48 14.92
C ILE A 110 -9.04 12.49 13.97
N TYR A 111 -10.07 11.81 14.46
CA TYR A 111 -10.88 10.89 13.65
C TYR A 111 -12.28 11.47 13.44
N ALA A 112 -12.72 11.56 12.19
CA ALA A 112 -14.05 12.06 11.84
C ALA A 112 -14.59 11.29 10.62
N ASN A 113 -15.78 10.69 10.74
CA ASN A 113 -16.44 9.94 9.66
C ASN A 113 -15.51 8.93 8.97
N ASP A 114 -14.81 8.10 9.77
CA ASP A 114 -13.82 7.11 9.31
C ASP A 114 -12.58 7.67 8.60
N ALA A 115 -12.43 9.00 8.53
CA ALA A 115 -11.22 9.67 8.07
C ALA A 115 -10.32 10.04 9.25
N GLN A 116 -9.02 9.88 9.05
CA GLN A 116 -7.98 10.34 9.96
C GLN A 116 -7.45 11.68 9.45
N GLY A 117 -7.39 12.69 10.32
CA GLY A 117 -6.79 13.98 10.01
C GLY A 117 -5.80 14.42 11.08
N VAL A 118 -4.86 15.31 10.73
CA VAL A 118 -3.85 15.83 11.64
C VAL A 118 -4.07 17.32 11.84
N VAL A 119 -4.03 17.78 13.08
CA VAL A 119 -4.16 19.20 13.40
C VAL A 119 -2.88 19.91 13.00
N THR A 120 -2.95 20.77 11.97
CA THR A 120 -1.77 21.46 11.42
C THR A 120 -1.63 22.87 11.98
N LYS A 121 -2.72 23.48 12.44
CA LYS A 121 -2.73 24.85 12.95
C LYS A 121 -3.79 25.04 14.01
N ILE A 122 -3.50 25.87 15.01
CA ILE A 122 -4.50 26.37 15.97
C ILE A 122 -4.32 27.88 16.08
N GLU A 123 -5.36 28.65 15.74
CA GLU A 123 -5.37 30.11 15.83
C GLU A 123 -6.79 30.65 15.95
N ASN A 124 -6.97 31.81 16.57
CA ASN A 124 -8.26 32.52 16.63
C ASN A 124 -9.45 31.65 17.12
N GLY A 125 -9.20 30.71 18.03
CA GLY A 125 -10.22 29.78 18.54
C GLY A 125 -10.62 28.66 17.56
N GLN A 126 -9.86 28.47 16.48
CA GLN A 126 -10.10 27.46 15.45
C GLN A 126 -8.88 26.55 15.28
N ALA A 127 -9.14 25.31 14.90
CA ALA A 127 -8.13 24.36 14.46
C ALA A 127 -8.28 24.08 12.96
N THR A 128 -7.15 24.05 12.27
CA THR A 128 -7.05 23.53 10.90
C THR A 128 -6.60 22.08 10.98
N ILE A 129 -7.34 21.20 10.32
CA ILE A 129 -7.12 19.77 10.28
C ILE A 129 -6.92 19.35 8.83
N ASP A 130 -5.82 18.66 8.56
CA ASP A 130 -5.49 18.09 7.26
C ASP A 130 -5.89 16.61 7.23
N PHE A 131 -6.84 16.24 6.37
CA PHE A 131 -7.32 14.87 6.15
C PHE A 131 -6.72 14.21 4.90
N ASN A 132 -5.71 14.82 4.28
CA ASN A 132 -4.98 14.17 3.20
C ASN A 132 -4.30 12.89 3.69
N HIS A 133 -4.19 11.90 2.80
CA HIS A 133 -3.45 10.68 3.13
C HIS A 133 -1.98 11.04 3.48
N PRO A 134 -1.34 10.42 4.48
CA PRO A 134 0.04 10.76 4.87
C PRO A 134 1.09 10.63 3.76
N LEU A 135 0.78 9.82 2.73
CA LEU A 135 1.61 9.60 1.54
C LEU A 135 1.07 10.34 0.29
N ALA A 136 0.09 11.22 0.43
CA ALA A 136 -0.38 12.05 -0.68
C ALA A 136 0.76 12.94 -1.20
N GLY A 137 0.84 13.08 -2.52
CA GLY A 137 1.90 13.81 -3.20
C GLY A 137 3.20 13.02 -3.38
N GLN A 138 3.28 11.78 -2.88
CA GLN A 138 4.47 10.94 -3.02
C GLN A 138 4.27 9.91 -4.14
N ALA A 139 5.26 9.81 -5.03
CA ALA A 139 5.42 8.63 -5.86
C ALA A 139 5.95 7.47 -5.00
N LEU A 140 5.51 6.26 -5.30
CA LEU A 140 5.80 5.09 -4.48
C LEU A 140 6.49 4.01 -5.30
N ASN A 141 7.45 3.33 -4.70
CA ASN A 141 8.09 2.18 -5.30
C ASN A 141 7.62 0.91 -4.60
N PHE A 142 7.29 -0.12 -5.38
CA PHE A 142 6.95 -1.42 -4.84
C PHE A 142 7.77 -2.51 -5.49
N LYS A 143 8.31 -3.39 -4.64
CA LYS A 143 8.73 -4.74 -5.03
C LYS A 143 7.60 -5.69 -4.68
N ILE A 144 7.02 -6.36 -5.66
CA ILE A 144 5.88 -7.27 -5.51
C ILE A 144 6.31 -8.66 -5.96
N ILE A 145 5.99 -9.69 -5.17
CA ILE A 145 6.20 -11.10 -5.51
C ILE A 145 4.87 -11.82 -5.43
N LEU A 146 4.39 -12.37 -6.56
CA LEU A 146 3.15 -13.13 -6.57
C LEU A 146 3.39 -14.52 -5.96
N ARG A 147 2.65 -14.88 -4.92
CA ARG A 147 2.77 -16.16 -4.20
C ARG A 147 1.70 -17.17 -4.57
N GLY A 148 0.52 -16.70 -4.99
CA GLY A 148 -0.57 -17.59 -5.36
C GLY A 148 -1.73 -16.87 -6.01
N ILE A 149 -2.53 -17.65 -6.73
CA ILE A 149 -3.78 -17.26 -7.36
C ILE A 149 -4.82 -18.30 -6.89
N GLU A 150 -5.97 -17.84 -6.39
CA GLU A 150 -7.10 -18.69 -5.99
C GLU A 150 -8.15 -18.79 -7.11
#